data_AF-A0A1W5Z2B5-F1
#
_entry.id   AF-A0A1W5Z2B5-F1
#
_cell.length_a   1.000
_cell.length_b   1.000
_cell.length_c   1.000
_cell.angle_alpha   90.00
_cell.angle_beta   90.00
_cell.angle_gamma   90.00
#
_symmetry.space_group_name_H-M   'P 1'
#
loop_
_entity.id
_entity.type
_entity.pdbx_description
1 polymer ?
#
loop_
_entity_poly.entity_id
_entity_poly.type
_entity_poly.pdbx_seq_one_letter_code
_entity_poly.pdbx_strand_id
1 'polypeptide(L)'
;MGADEQTIEPPAERAAEAPEAVTASAATAATASLRKYPIAPGYRVNVRSGPGTGYRIVRTLPLGMKVPIYCQKPGERVTGPYGTSNLWCNIANGEFVSDTYVYTGSDGYVAPRCD
;
A
#
# COMPACT_ATOMS: atom_id res chain seq x y z
N MET A 1 47.36 64.26 -33.08
CA MET A 1 46.80 62.98 -33.54
C MET A 1 46.80 62.09 -32.31
N GLY A 2 45.73 61.96 -31.52
CA GLY A 2 44.31 61.96 -31.89
C GLY A 2 43.84 60.50 -31.96
N ALA A 3 42.89 60.03 -31.17
CA ALA A 3 42.15 60.68 -30.09
C ALA A 3 41.79 59.68 -28.98
N ASP A 4 41.79 60.11 -27.73
CA ASP A 4 41.03 59.46 -26.66
C ASP A 4 39.55 59.81 -26.87
N GLU A 5 38.67 58.81 -26.97
CA GLU A 5 37.23 59.03 -27.11
C GLU A 5 36.44 57.92 -26.39
N GLN A 6 36.01 58.26 -25.17
CA GLN A 6 34.74 57.90 -24.51
C GLN A 6 34.48 56.42 -24.14
N THR A 7 34.39 56.05 -22.85
CA THR A 7 33.37 56.40 -21.82
C THR A 7 32.14 55.48 -21.88
N ILE A 8 31.80 54.88 -20.73
CA ILE A 8 30.48 54.88 -20.04
C ILE A 8 30.62 53.99 -18.79
N GLU A 9 30.05 54.42 -17.66
CA GLU A 9 30.21 53.79 -16.33
C GLU A 9 29.06 52.78 -16.00
N PRO A 10 28.65 52.49 -14.74
CA PRO A 10 28.34 51.13 -14.24
C PRO A 10 26.79 50.93 -14.15
N PRO A 11 26.15 50.03 -13.35
CA PRO A 11 26.61 48.98 -12.42
C PRO A 11 25.95 47.59 -12.78
N ALA A 12 25.72 46.56 -11.94
CA ALA A 12 25.78 46.42 -10.48
C ALA A 12 25.98 44.97 -9.98
N GLU A 13 26.59 44.87 -8.80
CA GLU A 13 26.20 44.04 -7.63
C GLU A 13 25.52 42.67 -7.85
N ARG A 14 26.27 41.60 -7.54
CA ARG A 14 25.73 40.31 -7.08
C ARG A 14 26.62 39.82 -5.93
N ALA A 15 26.34 40.29 -4.71
CA ALA A 15 25.49 39.60 -3.73
C ALA A 15 26.14 38.29 -3.24
N ALA A 16 26.53 38.29 -1.96
CA ALA A 16 27.21 37.17 -1.31
C ALA A 16 26.32 35.92 -1.21
N GLU A 17 26.91 34.75 -1.42
CA GLU A 17 26.29 33.46 -1.13
C GLU A 17 26.26 33.23 0.39
N ALA A 18 25.07 33.27 0.98
CA ALA A 18 24.80 32.69 2.28
C ALA A 18 24.42 31.21 2.11
N PRO A 19 24.87 30.29 3.00
CA PRO A 19 24.56 28.88 2.85
C PRO A 19 23.08 28.60 3.11
N GLU A 20 22.41 27.93 2.17
CA GLU A 20 21.05 27.46 2.38
C GLU A 20 21.01 26.40 3.50
N ALA A 21 20.23 26.68 4.53
CA ALA A 21 20.02 25.75 5.63
C ALA A 21 19.21 24.54 5.16
N VAL A 22 19.87 23.38 5.04
CA VAL A 22 19.19 22.10 4.76
C VAL A 22 18.30 21.74 5.96
N THR A 23 17.03 22.12 5.87
CA THR A 23 16.00 21.69 6.80
C THR A 23 15.66 20.22 6.53
N ALA A 24 16.35 19.33 7.25
CA ALA A 24 16.02 17.91 7.24
C ALA A 24 14.60 17.70 7.77
N SER A 25 13.63 17.58 6.85
CA SER A 25 12.25 17.24 7.18
C SER A 25 12.21 15.81 7.72
N ALA A 26 12.19 15.70 9.05
CA ALA A 26 12.02 14.43 9.73
C ALA A 26 10.60 13.92 9.46
N ALA A 27 10.47 13.10 8.41
CA ALA A 27 9.23 12.43 8.09
C ALA A 27 8.85 11.49 9.24
N THR A 28 7.92 11.93 10.09
CA THR A 28 7.36 11.11 11.17
C THR A 28 6.65 9.91 10.54
N ALA A 29 7.36 8.78 10.47
CA ALA A 29 6.83 7.55 9.91
C ALA A 29 5.65 7.07 10.78
N ALA A 30 4.43 7.40 10.35
CA ALA A 30 3.22 6.94 11.00
C ALA A 30 3.18 5.41 10.93
N THR A 31 3.28 4.77 12.10
CA THR A 31 3.15 3.31 12.21
C THR A 31 1.71 2.92 11.90
N ALA A 32 1.45 2.62 10.62
CA ALA A 32 0.16 2.16 10.15
C ALA A 32 -0.20 0.84 10.84
N SER A 33 -1.04 0.93 11.88
CA SER A 33 -1.58 -0.21 12.61
C SER A 33 -2.48 -1.03 11.69
N LEU A 34 -1.88 -2.01 11.02
CA LEU A 34 -2.57 -2.83 10.03
C LEU A 34 -3.70 -3.62 10.69
N ARG A 35 -4.95 -3.31 10.32
CA ARG A 35 -6.14 -3.94 10.90
C ARG A 35 -6.12 -5.43 10.63
N LYS A 36 -6.37 -6.22 11.69
CA LYS A 36 -6.47 -7.68 11.61
C LYS A 36 -7.92 -8.13 11.80
N TYR A 37 -8.41 -8.91 10.86
CA TYR A 37 -9.78 -9.38 10.78
C TYR A 37 -9.85 -10.87 11.12
N PRO A 38 -10.81 -11.34 11.94
CA PRO A 38 -10.93 -12.75 12.25
C PRO A 38 -11.42 -13.53 11.03
N ILE A 39 -10.94 -14.77 10.88
CA ILE A 39 -11.52 -15.72 9.93
C ILE A 39 -12.83 -16.28 10.48
N ALA A 40 -13.65 -16.85 9.59
CA ALA A 40 -14.91 -17.48 9.96
C ALA A 40 -14.75 -18.54 11.07
N PRO A 41 -15.54 -18.48 12.16
CA PRO A 41 -15.43 -19.41 13.27
C PRO A 41 -15.75 -20.84 12.82
N GLY A 42 -14.94 -21.81 13.25
CA GLY A 42 -15.06 -23.21 12.83
C GLY A 42 -14.37 -23.56 11.51
N TYR A 43 -13.84 -22.59 10.76
CA TYR A 43 -13.20 -22.84 9.46
C TYR A 43 -11.67 -22.81 9.52
N ARG A 44 -11.03 -23.82 8.91
CA ARG A 44 -9.62 -23.75 8.49
C ARG A 44 -9.59 -23.16 7.08
N VAL A 45 -8.81 -22.11 6.88
CA VAL A 45 -8.87 -21.32 5.64
C VAL A 45 -7.58 -21.48 4.84
N ASN A 46 -7.69 -21.87 3.58
CA ASN A 46 -6.54 -22.07 2.70
C ASN A 46 -6.05 -20.74 2.14
N VAL A 47 -4.78 -20.45 2.35
CA VAL A 47 -4.06 -19.33 1.74
C VAL A 47 -3.48 -19.81 0.42
N ARG A 48 -3.64 -19.03 -0.64
CA ARG A 48 -3.30 -19.39 -2.02
C ARG A 48 -2.32 -18.41 -2.64
N SER A 49 -1.58 -18.85 -3.65
CA SER A 49 -0.61 -17.99 -4.35
C SER A 49 -1.23 -17.00 -5.35
N GLY A 50 -2.56 -16.81 -5.34
CA GLY A 50 -3.29 -15.97 -6.28
C GLY A 50 -4.79 -15.93 -5.99
N PRO A 51 -5.54 -15.07 -6.70
CA PRO A 51 -6.94 -14.74 -6.39
C PRO A 51 -7.90 -15.75 -7.02
N GLY A 52 -7.79 -17.03 -6.63
CA GLY A 52 -8.64 -18.09 -7.17
C GLY A 52 -8.41 -19.45 -6.53
N THR A 53 -9.39 -20.34 -6.60
CA THR A 53 -9.29 -21.70 -6.06
C THR A 53 -8.43 -22.63 -6.91
N GLY A 54 -8.18 -22.27 -8.17
CA GLY A 54 -7.18 -22.93 -9.03
C GLY A 54 -5.72 -22.66 -8.64
N TYR A 55 -5.42 -21.61 -7.85
CA TYR A 55 -4.05 -21.32 -7.41
C TYR A 55 -3.61 -22.28 -6.30
N ARG A 56 -2.32 -22.69 -6.33
CA ARG A 56 -1.74 -23.59 -5.32
C ARG A 56 -1.93 -23.03 -3.90
N ILE A 57 -2.17 -23.93 -2.96
CA ILE A 57 -2.21 -23.61 -1.53
C ILE A 57 -0.77 -23.38 -1.07
N VAL A 58 -0.50 -22.24 -0.43
CA VAL A 58 0.80 -21.91 0.18
C VAL A 58 0.86 -22.32 1.65
N ARG A 59 -0.27 -22.20 2.37
CA ARG A 59 -0.47 -22.69 3.74
C ARG A 59 -1.96 -22.72 4.10
N THR A 60 -2.30 -23.29 5.25
CA THR A 60 -3.66 -23.27 5.81
C THR A 60 -3.66 -22.57 7.16
N LEU A 61 -4.57 -21.62 7.36
CA LEU A 61 -4.78 -20.94 8.64
C LEU A 61 -5.55 -21.85 9.60
N PRO A 62 -5.09 -22.01 10.86
CA PRO A 62 -5.87 -22.70 11.89
C PRO A 62 -7.09 -21.87 12.34
N LEU A 63 -7.99 -22.55 13.05
CA LEU A 63 -9.24 -22.01 13.59
C LEU A 63 -9.01 -20.75 14.43
N GLY A 64 -9.91 -19.77 14.35
CA GLY A 64 -9.90 -18.57 15.20
C GLY A 64 -8.77 -17.57 14.91
N MET A 65 -7.97 -17.79 13.86
CA MET A 65 -6.92 -16.86 13.44
C MET A 65 -7.47 -15.49 13.02
N LYS A 66 -6.61 -14.46 13.14
CA LYS A 66 -6.85 -13.13 12.59
C LYS A 66 -5.81 -12.81 11.53
N VAL A 67 -6.25 -12.41 10.34
CA VAL A 67 -5.39 -12.03 9.22
C VAL A 67 -5.29 -10.52 9.06
N PRO A 68 -4.10 -9.95 8.79
CA PRO A 68 -4.03 -8.62 8.21
C PRO A 68 -4.58 -8.64 6.78
N ILE A 69 -5.07 -7.49 6.30
CA ILE A 69 -5.37 -7.29 4.88
C ILE A 69 -4.49 -6.12 4.41
N TYR A 70 -3.52 -6.40 3.54
CA TYR A 70 -2.63 -5.38 2.97
C TYR A 70 -3.28 -4.67 1.79
N CYS A 71 -3.87 -5.45 0.89
CA CYS A 71 -4.64 -4.99 -0.26
C CYS A 71 -5.71 -6.04 -0.62
N GLN A 72 -6.69 -5.66 -1.42
CA GLN A 72 -7.68 -6.58 -1.99
C GLN A 72 -7.63 -6.53 -3.51
N LYS A 73 -7.90 -7.65 -4.17
CA LYS A 73 -8.02 -7.70 -5.63
C LYS A 73 -9.16 -8.62 -6.08
N PRO A 74 -9.80 -8.33 -7.23
CA PRO A 74 -10.81 -9.21 -7.80
C PRO A 74 -10.16 -10.51 -8.31
N GLY A 75 -10.96 -11.57 -8.37
CA GLY A 75 -10.53 -12.88 -8.82
C GLY A 75 -11.70 -13.83 -9.05
N GLU A 76 -11.46 -15.12 -8.79
CA GLU A 76 -12.49 -16.14 -8.87
C GLU A 76 -13.62 -15.86 -7.86
N ARG A 77 -14.87 -16.04 -8.28
CA ARG A 77 -16.03 -15.84 -7.41
C ARG A 77 -16.29 -17.09 -6.59
N VAL A 78 -16.19 -16.97 -5.27
CA VAL A 78 -16.31 -18.06 -4.30
C VAL A 78 -17.51 -17.80 -3.40
N THR A 79 -18.18 -18.86 -2.97
CA THR A 79 -19.20 -18.84 -1.90
C THR A 79 -18.58 -19.38 -0.62
N GLY A 80 -18.74 -18.66 0.49
CA GLY A 80 -18.21 -19.01 1.80
C GLY A 80 -19.14 -18.55 2.94
N PRO A 81 -18.67 -18.62 4.20
CA PRO A 81 -19.49 -18.35 5.39
C PRO A 81 -20.11 -16.95 5.44
N TYR A 82 -19.48 -15.96 4.83
CA TYR A 82 -19.96 -14.57 4.76
C TYR A 82 -20.60 -14.21 3.41
N GLY A 83 -21.08 -15.20 2.64
CA GLY A 83 -21.79 -14.98 1.37
C GLY A 83 -20.95 -15.32 0.15
N THR A 84 -21.22 -14.65 -0.99
CA THR A 84 -20.55 -14.92 -2.26
C THR A 84 -19.86 -13.66 -2.77
N SER A 85 -18.53 -13.71 -2.91
CA SER A 85 -17.71 -12.57 -3.34
C SER A 85 -16.63 -13.03 -4.33
N ASN A 86 -16.20 -12.11 -5.19
CA ASN A 86 -15.03 -12.26 -6.05
C ASN A 86 -13.80 -11.53 -5.50
N LEU A 87 -13.87 -10.98 -4.28
CA LEU A 87 -12.76 -10.30 -3.62
C LEU A 87 -11.81 -11.31 -2.96
N TRP A 88 -10.51 -11.03 -3.11
CA TRP A 88 -9.42 -11.79 -2.50
C TRP A 88 -8.51 -10.84 -1.73
N CYS A 89 -8.38 -11.11 -0.43
CA CYS A 89 -7.56 -10.37 0.50
C CYS A 89 -6.11 -10.84 0.43
N ASN A 90 -5.18 -9.92 0.13
CA ASN A 90 -3.76 -10.18 0.28
C ASN A 90 -3.38 -10.10 1.76
N ILE A 91 -2.83 -11.19 2.30
CA ILE A 91 -2.47 -11.33 3.73
C ILE A 91 -0.95 -11.39 3.97
N ALA A 92 -0.16 -11.42 2.90
CA ALA A 92 1.31 -11.35 2.84
C ALA A 92 1.75 -11.38 1.35
N ASN A 93 3.05 -11.24 1.07
CA ASN A 93 3.58 -11.16 -0.30
C ASN A 93 3.14 -12.34 -1.20
N GLY A 94 2.26 -12.08 -2.17
CA GLY A 94 1.68 -13.11 -3.04
C GLY A 94 0.70 -14.09 -2.38
N GLU A 95 0.35 -13.90 -1.10
CA GLU A 95 -0.53 -14.77 -0.32
C GLU A 95 -1.96 -14.21 -0.25
N PHE A 96 -2.94 -14.96 -0.74
CA PHE A 96 -4.33 -14.54 -0.87
C PHE A 96 -5.31 -15.48 -0.15
N VAL A 97 -6.35 -14.88 0.45
CA VAL A 97 -7.49 -15.57 1.07
C VAL A 97 -8.77 -15.00 0.47
N SER A 98 -9.79 -15.83 0.21
CA SER A 98 -11.09 -15.33 -0.24
C SER A 98 -11.76 -14.51 0.88
N ASP A 99 -12.24 -13.32 0.52
CA ASP A 99 -12.90 -12.38 1.41
C ASP A 99 -14.12 -13.01 2.13
N THR A 100 -14.81 -13.95 1.48
CA THR A 100 -15.95 -14.72 2.03
C THR A 100 -15.66 -15.52 3.31
N TYR A 101 -14.39 -15.70 3.67
CA TYR A 101 -13.94 -16.37 4.90
C TYR A 101 -13.34 -15.41 5.95
N VAL A 102 -13.29 -14.11 5.68
CA VAL A 102 -12.71 -13.09 6.56
C VAL A 102 -13.81 -12.13 6.99
N TYR A 103 -13.98 -11.93 8.30
CA TYR A 103 -15.01 -11.04 8.82
C TYR A 103 -14.55 -9.58 8.73
N THR A 104 -14.74 -8.99 7.56
CA THR A 104 -14.43 -7.58 7.24
C THR A 104 -15.52 -6.61 7.67
N GLY A 105 -16.77 -7.09 7.72
CA GLY A 105 -17.97 -6.27 7.96
C GLY A 105 -18.47 -5.50 6.73
N SER A 106 -17.99 -5.84 5.53
CA SER A 106 -18.37 -5.20 4.26
C SER A 106 -18.22 -6.19 3.10
N ASP A 107 -19.19 -6.22 2.18
CA ASP A 107 -19.11 -6.98 0.93
C ASP A 107 -18.19 -6.32 -0.14
N GLY A 108 -17.64 -5.15 0.19
CA GLY A 108 -16.79 -4.35 -0.68
C GLY A 108 -15.33 -4.27 -0.22
N TYR A 109 -14.57 -3.37 -0.85
CA TYR A 109 -13.17 -3.13 -0.49
C TYR A 109 -13.07 -2.48 0.90
N VAL A 110 -12.34 -3.12 1.81
CA VAL A 110 -11.92 -2.59 3.12
C VAL A 110 -10.44 -2.23 3.19
N ALA A 111 -9.68 -2.59 2.14
CA ALA A 111 -8.27 -2.30 1.94
C ALA A 111 -8.07 -1.66 0.54
N PRO A 112 -6.94 -0.98 0.28
CA PRO A 112 -6.61 -0.50 -1.06
C PRO A 112 -6.57 -1.66 -2.07
N ARG A 113 -6.66 -1.33 -3.36
CA ARG A 113 -6.46 -2.34 -4.41
C ARG A 113 -5.01 -2.78 -4.44
N CYS A 114 -4.78 -4.05 -4.75
CA CYS A 114 -3.43 -4.50 -5.11
C CYS A 114 -3.11 -3.97 -6.51
N ASP A 115 -1.88 -3.48 -6.68
CA ASP A 115 -1.28 -3.16 -7.98
C ASP A 115 -1.00 -4.44 -8.83
#